data_AF-A0ABD5JFK8-F1
#
_entry.id   AF-A0ABD5JFK8-F1
#
_cell.length_a   1.000
_cell.length_b   1.000
_cell.length_c   1.000
_cell.angle_alpha   90.00
_cell.angle_beta   90.00
_cell.angle_gamma   90.00
#
_symmetry.space_group_name_H-M   'P 1'
#
loop_
_entity.id
_entity.type
_entity.pdbx_description
1 polymer ?
#
loop_
_entity_poly.entity_id
_entity_poly.type
_entity_poly.pdbx_seq_one_letter_code
_entity_poly.pdbx_strand_id
1 'polypeptide(L)'
;MVGLQIGYLPTLYNAYQRRETEVTLLQTRAGAPPWGPQILARYAQVELLDDIGDLFRGERWCAVVSETHTTYPILIHFRSPKADRNWLIALLAVLDAGALRLAFNPSQPHAETRLALRAGYVCLHDIADIRGIPYDADPHPEDPVRLGYTDFLRGVEQMRTYGYPMERTAEQAWPHFRGWRVNYETLAYRLAQDIDAVPAPWSGPRRTPLSVRSPVTPIDRRPTG
;
A
#
# COMPACT_ATOMS: atom_id res chain seq x y z
N MET A 1 -31.38 6.04 -22.87
CA MET A 1 -30.30 5.45 -22.04
C MET A 1 -29.45 6.46 -21.26
N VAL A 2 -29.64 7.77 -21.39
CA VAL A 2 -28.92 8.78 -20.57
C VAL A 2 -29.43 8.82 -19.11
N GLY A 3 -30.73 8.55 -18.87
CA GLY A 3 -31.32 8.58 -17.52
C GLY A 3 -30.82 7.48 -16.56
N LEU A 4 -30.44 6.30 -17.07
CA LEU A 4 -29.89 5.23 -16.23
C LEU A 4 -28.46 5.56 -15.77
N GLN A 5 -27.67 6.23 -16.60
CA GLN A 5 -26.31 6.67 -16.26
C GLN A 5 -26.29 7.80 -15.21
N ILE A 6 -27.28 8.69 -15.21
CA ILE A 6 -27.42 9.74 -14.18
C ILE A 6 -27.78 9.13 -12.81
N GLY A 7 -28.55 8.04 -12.78
CA GLY A 7 -28.94 7.35 -11.54
C GLY A 7 -27.77 6.72 -10.78
N TYR A 8 -26.69 6.31 -11.47
CA TYR A 8 -25.52 5.70 -10.83
C TYR A 8 -24.47 6.72 -10.37
N LEU A 9 -24.51 7.97 -10.84
CA LEU A 9 -23.53 9.00 -10.45
C LEU A 9 -23.46 9.23 -8.93
N PRO A 10 -24.59 9.35 -8.20
CA PRO A 10 -24.55 9.45 -6.74
C PRO A 10 -23.89 8.23 -6.07
N THR A 11 -24.19 7.02 -6.56
CA THR A 11 -23.61 5.77 -6.03
C THR A 11 -22.11 5.68 -6.27
N LEU A 12 -21.66 5.99 -7.49
CA LEU A 12 -20.24 6.05 -7.85
C LEU A 12 -19.50 7.11 -7.03
N TYR A 13 -20.10 8.29 -6.87
CA TYR A 13 -19.52 9.35 -6.04
C TYR A 13 -19.40 8.93 -4.57
N ASN A 14 -20.43 8.29 -4.01
CA ASN A 14 -20.39 7.78 -2.64
C ASN A 14 -19.31 6.69 -2.45
N ALA A 15 -19.18 5.75 -3.39
CA ALA A 15 -18.13 4.74 -3.37
C ALA A 15 -16.73 5.37 -3.45
N TYR A 16 -16.56 6.34 -4.36
CA TYR A 16 -15.33 7.11 -4.49
C TYR A 16 -14.96 7.86 -3.21
N GLN A 17 -15.91 8.59 -2.61
CA GLN A 17 -15.69 9.36 -1.38
C GLN A 17 -15.28 8.47 -0.21
N ARG A 18 -15.95 7.32 -0.03
CA ARG A 18 -15.60 6.35 1.02
C ARG A 18 -14.18 5.82 0.86
N ARG A 19 -13.79 5.47 -0.37
CA ARG A 19 -12.41 5.04 -0.66
C ARG A 19 -11.42 6.17 -0.39
N GLU A 20 -11.71 7.38 -0.87
CA GLU A 20 -10.78 8.51 -0.86
C GLU A 20 -10.53 9.08 0.55
N THR A 21 -11.49 8.93 1.47
CA THR A 21 -11.29 9.27 2.88
C THR A 21 -10.12 8.50 3.47
N GLU A 22 -10.05 7.18 3.28
CA GLU A 22 -8.94 6.37 3.82
C GLU A 22 -7.60 6.69 3.15
N VAL A 23 -7.61 6.94 1.83
CA VAL A 23 -6.41 7.40 1.10
C VAL A 23 -5.89 8.72 1.67
N THR A 24 -6.80 9.63 2.01
CA THR A 24 -6.46 10.93 2.60
C THR A 24 -5.96 10.78 4.04
N LEU A 25 -6.58 9.93 4.85
CA LEU A 25 -6.13 9.63 6.22
C LEU A 25 -4.73 9.00 6.23
N LEU A 26 -4.40 8.17 5.24
CA LEU A 26 -3.06 7.58 5.14
C LEU A 26 -1.96 8.61 4.89
N GLN A 27 -2.26 9.75 4.26
CA GLN A 27 -1.26 10.77 3.92
C GLN A 27 -0.49 11.28 5.14
N THR A 28 -1.16 11.45 6.29
CA THR A 28 -0.50 11.93 7.53
C THR A 28 0.48 10.91 8.09
N ARG A 29 0.29 9.63 7.76
CA ARG A 29 1.11 8.49 8.19
C ARG A 29 2.22 8.16 7.19
N ALA A 30 1.95 8.28 5.89
CA ALA A 30 2.82 7.75 4.83
C ALA A 30 3.55 8.82 4.00
N GLY A 31 3.20 10.10 4.14
CA GLY A 31 3.61 11.13 3.20
C GLY A 31 2.87 11.04 1.86
N ALA A 32 3.35 11.77 0.86
CA ALA A 32 2.79 11.74 -0.50
C ALA A 32 3.92 11.73 -1.56
N PRO A 33 3.95 10.75 -2.48
CA PRO A 33 3.10 9.54 -2.49
C PRO A 33 3.43 8.61 -1.31
N PRO A 34 2.49 7.74 -0.90
CA PRO A 34 2.69 6.87 0.26
C PRO A 34 3.70 5.76 -0.01
N TRP A 35 4.45 5.37 1.02
CA TRP A 35 5.49 4.32 0.95
C TRP A 35 5.54 3.53 2.27
N GLY A 36 5.63 2.19 2.21
CA GLY A 36 5.55 1.32 3.39
C GLY A 36 6.58 1.60 4.49
N PRO A 37 7.89 1.64 4.17
CA PRO A 37 8.93 2.09 5.10
C PRO A 37 8.67 3.44 5.73
N GLN A 38 8.12 4.40 4.98
CA GLN A 38 7.81 5.72 5.52
C GLN A 38 6.68 5.68 6.56
N ILE A 39 5.70 4.79 6.39
CA ILE A 39 4.65 4.59 7.39
C ILE A 39 5.27 4.13 8.71
N LEU A 40 6.09 3.07 8.67
CA LEU A 40 6.73 2.53 9.87
C LEU A 40 7.70 3.54 10.52
N ALA A 41 8.48 4.24 9.70
CA ALA A 41 9.34 5.33 10.14
C ALA A 41 8.55 6.45 10.85
N ARG A 42 7.38 6.82 10.31
CA ARG A 42 6.55 7.87 10.90
C ARG A 42 5.94 7.44 12.22
N TYR A 43 5.46 6.20 12.32
CA TYR A 43 4.93 5.64 13.56
C TYR A 43 5.98 5.61 14.67
N ALA A 44 7.23 5.27 14.33
CA ALA A 44 8.35 5.36 15.26
C ALA A 44 8.66 6.80 15.67
N GLN A 45 8.74 7.72 14.70
CA GLN A 45 9.04 9.14 14.94
C GLN A 45 8.05 9.83 15.88
N VAL A 46 6.77 9.47 15.81
CA VAL A 46 5.69 10.07 16.62
C VAL A 46 5.29 9.21 17.82
N GLU A 47 6.12 8.23 18.19
CA GLU A 47 5.94 7.36 19.37
C GLU A 47 4.59 6.64 19.41
N LEU A 48 4.08 6.22 18.25
CA LEU A 48 2.74 5.64 18.08
C LEU A 48 2.79 4.13 17.75
N LEU A 49 3.93 3.48 18.00
CA LEU A 49 4.13 2.06 17.64
C LEU A 49 3.19 1.11 18.39
N ASP A 50 2.77 1.46 19.60
CA ASP A 50 1.83 0.67 20.39
C ASP A 50 0.44 0.60 19.73
N ASP A 51 0.03 1.68 19.05
CA ASP A 51 -1.25 1.76 18.31
C ASP A 51 -1.11 1.37 16.83
N ILE A 52 0.02 0.79 16.41
CA ILE A 52 0.23 0.43 14.99
C ILE A 52 -0.77 -0.62 14.49
N GLY A 53 -1.37 -1.41 15.39
CA GLY A 53 -2.45 -2.34 15.06
C GLY A 53 -3.64 -1.64 14.38
N ASP A 54 -3.90 -0.38 14.74
CA ASP A 54 -5.00 0.44 14.19
C ASP A 54 -4.85 0.68 12.70
N LEU A 55 -3.62 0.86 12.22
CA LEU A 55 -3.32 0.95 10.78
C LEU A 55 -3.77 -0.30 10.03
N PHE A 56 -3.60 -1.46 10.68
CA PHE A 56 -3.88 -2.76 10.09
C PHE A 56 -5.34 -3.22 10.28
N ARG A 57 -6.20 -2.41 10.92
CA ARG A 57 -7.66 -2.63 10.86
C ARG A 57 -8.28 -2.17 9.53
N GLY A 58 -7.50 -2.22 8.46
CA GLY A 58 -7.85 -1.83 7.10
C GLY A 58 -8.60 -2.90 6.29
N GLU A 59 -8.88 -4.08 6.87
CA GLU A 59 -9.66 -5.14 6.21
C GLU A 59 -10.99 -4.63 5.67
N ARG A 60 -11.69 -3.80 6.47
CA ARG A 60 -12.95 -3.20 6.08
C ARG A 60 -12.80 -2.30 4.85
N TRP A 61 -11.72 -1.52 4.76
CA TRP A 61 -11.47 -0.69 3.60
C TRP A 61 -11.17 -1.54 2.36
N CYS A 62 -10.36 -2.60 2.49
CA CYS A 62 -10.09 -3.52 1.40
C CYS A 62 -11.37 -4.18 0.87
N ALA A 63 -12.26 -4.62 1.76
CA ALA A 63 -13.56 -5.19 1.40
C ALA A 63 -14.45 -4.19 0.64
N VAL A 64 -14.53 -2.94 1.12
CA VAL A 64 -15.29 -1.88 0.44
C VAL A 64 -14.70 -1.59 -0.95
N VAL A 65 -13.37 -1.54 -1.08
CA VAL A 65 -12.71 -1.33 -2.38
C VAL A 65 -13.00 -2.51 -3.31
N SER A 66 -12.80 -3.75 -2.86
CA SER A 66 -13.07 -4.95 -3.64
C SER A 66 -14.52 -4.97 -4.14
N GLU A 67 -15.50 -4.84 -3.24
CA GLU A 67 -16.93 -4.83 -3.58
C GLU A 67 -17.26 -3.73 -4.60
N THR A 68 -16.82 -2.50 -4.33
CA THR A 68 -17.17 -1.36 -5.19
C THR A 68 -16.47 -1.41 -6.54
N HIS A 69 -15.22 -1.89 -6.61
CA HIS A 69 -14.43 -1.90 -7.85
C HIS A 69 -14.74 -3.12 -8.72
N THR A 70 -15.22 -4.23 -8.14
CA THR A 70 -15.80 -5.35 -8.90
C THR A 70 -17.19 -5.00 -9.42
N THR A 71 -18.03 -4.34 -8.62
CA THR A 71 -19.38 -3.89 -9.02
C THR A 71 -19.33 -2.76 -10.04
N TYR A 72 -18.40 -1.82 -9.88
CA TYR A 72 -18.22 -0.66 -10.76
C TYR A 72 -16.75 -0.53 -11.22
N PRO A 73 -16.31 -1.34 -12.21
CA PRO A 73 -14.90 -1.37 -12.67
C PRO A 73 -14.33 -0.04 -13.15
N ILE A 74 -15.18 0.94 -13.47
CA ILE A 74 -14.72 2.30 -13.77
C ILE A 74 -13.96 2.93 -12.59
N LEU A 75 -14.32 2.61 -11.33
CA LEU A 75 -13.71 3.18 -10.12
C LEU A 75 -12.22 2.85 -9.99
N ILE A 76 -11.77 1.74 -10.58
CA ILE A 76 -10.34 1.37 -10.67
C ILE A 76 -9.52 2.52 -11.28
N HIS A 77 -10.10 3.21 -12.26
CA HIS A 77 -9.44 4.30 -13.00
C HIS A 77 -9.69 5.70 -12.39
N PHE A 78 -10.58 5.83 -11.41
CA PHE A 78 -10.87 7.13 -10.77
C PHE A 78 -9.69 7.58 -9.90
N ARG A 79 -8.96 8.58 -10.38
CA ARG A 79 -7.81 9.17 -9.69
C ARG A 79 -8.25 9.97 -8.45
N SER A 80 -7.37 10.02 -7.45
CA SER A 80 -7.50 10.96 -6.34
C SER A 80 -7.40 12.40 -6.86
N PRO A 81 -8.02 13.40 -6.20
CA PRO A 81 -8.00 14.79 -6.69
C PRO A 81 -6.61 15.42 -6.65
N LYS A 82 -5.73 14.91 -5.78
CA LYS A 82 -4.34 15.34 -5.64
C LYS A 82 -3.42 14.41 -6.42
N ALA A 83 -2.52 14.98 -7.23
CA ALA A 83 -1.68 14.23 -8.18
C ALA A 83 -0.64 13.30 -7.53
N ASP A 84 -0.36 13.48 -6.25
CA ASP A 84 0.54 12.68 -5.43
C ASP A 84 -0.19 11.58 -4.64
N ARG A 85 -1.51 11.45 -4.81
CA ARG A 85 -2.33 10.44 -4.15
C ARG A 85 -2.89 9.45 -5.16
N ASN A 86 -2.98 8.19 -4.73
CA ASN A 86 -3.63 7.14 -5.49
C ASN A 86 -4.03 6.00 -4.56
N TRP A 87 -5.24 5.48 -4.73
CA TRP A 87 -5.80 4.44 -3.86
C TRP A 87 -4.99 3.13 -3.89
N LEU A 88 -4.50 2.73 -5.07
CA LEU A 88 -3.73 1.49 -5.21
C LEU A 88 -2.35 1.64 -4.60
N ILE A 89 -1.72 2.81 -4.74
CA ILE A 89 -0.42 3.09 -4.13
C ILE A 89 -0.55 3.19 -2.60
N ALA A 90 -1.66 3.73 -2.10
CA ALA A 90 -1.99 3.71 -0.67
C ALA A 90 -2.13 2.27 -0.14
N LEU A 91 -2.89 1.41 -0.85
CA LEU A 91 -3.01 -0.01 -0.50
C LEU A 91 -1.64 -0.69 -0.49
N LEU A 92 -0.86 -0.53 -1.56
CA LEU A 92 0.48 -1.11 -1.67
C LEU A 92 1.39 -0.67 -0.52
N ALA A 93 1.37 0.61 -0.14
CA ALA A 93 2.16 1.10 0.98
C ALA A 93 1.77 0.44 2.32
N VAL A 94 0.47 0.20 2.56
CA VAL A 94 0.01 -0.51 3.77
C VAL A 94 0.43 -1.98 3.75
N LEU A 95 0.36 -2.64 2.60
CA LEU A 95 0.84 -4.03 2.44
C LEU A 95 2.35 -4.13 2.66
N ASP A 96 3.10 -3.19 2.12
CA ASP A 96 4.56 -3.11 2.32
C ASP A 96 4.89 -2.91 3.81
N ALA A 97 4.19 -1.99 4.48
CA ALA A 97 4.38 -1.77 5.92
C ALA A 97 4.04 -3.03 6.75
N GLY A 98 2.98 -3.75 6.39
CA GLY A 98 2.59 -4.99 7.06
C GLY A 98 3.62 -6.11 6.85
N ALA A 99 4.06 -6.31 5.61
CA ALA A 99 5.10 -7.28 5.27
C ALA A 99 6.42 -6.98 6.00
N LEU A 100 6.82 -5.71 6.08
CA LEU A 100 8.00 -5.26 6.82
C LEU A 100 7.87 -5.53 8.32
N ARG A 101 6.73 -5.21 8.94
CA ARG A 101 6.49 -5.47 10.37
C ARG A 101 6.60 -6.97 10.69
N LEU A 102 6.01 -7.84 9.87
CA LEU A 102 6.13 -9.29 10.03
C LEU A 102 7.57 -9.80 9.83
N ALA A 103 8.30 -9.17 8.92
CA ALA A 103 9.68 -9.52 8.62
C ALA A 103 10.66 -9.06 9.72
N PHE A 104 10.45 -7.88 10.32
CA PHE A 104 11.40 -7.31 11.27
C PHE A 104 11.09 -7.60 12.74
N ASN A 105 9.83 -7.83 13.11
CA ASN A 105 9.42 -7.90 14.52
C ASN A 105 8.61 -9.17 14.83
N PRO A 106 9.15 -10.38 14.61
CA PRO A 106 8.41 -11.62 14.80
C PRO A 106 7.85 -11.84 16.22
N SER A 107 8.41 -11.22 17.26
CA SER A 107 7.91 -11.37 18.63
C SER A 107 6.61 -10.60 18.91
N GLN A 108 6.26 -9.62 18.08
CA GLN A 108 5.11 -8.75 18.30
C GLN A 108 3.76 -9.41 17.93
N PRO A 109 2.62 -8.91 18.43
CA PRO A 109 1.30 -9.38 17.98
C PRO A 109 1.03 -9.03 16.51
N HIS A 110 0.62 -10.04 15.74
CA HIS A 110 0.56 -9.97 14.26
C HIS A 110 -0.81 -10.27 13.65
N ALA A 111 -1.85 -10.47 14.47
CA ALA A 111 -3.16 -10.90 13.98
C ALA A 111 -3.72 -9.90 12.95
N GLU A 112 -3.83 -8.63 13.33
CA GLU A 112 -4.35 -7.55 12.49
C GLU A 112 -3.50 -7.36 11.23
N THR A 113 -2.17 -7.43 11.35
CA THR A 113 -1.27 -7.28 10.19
C THR A 113 -1.44 -8.41 9.18
N ARG A 114 -1.58 -9.67 9.64
CA ARG A 114 -1.79 -10.82 8.76
C ARG A 114 -3.14 -10.74 8.06
N LEU A 115 -4.19 -10.34 8.78
CA LEU A 115 -5.51 -10.18 8.20
C LEU A 115 -5.56 -9.01 7.21
N ALA A 116 -4.91 -7.88 7.50
CA ALA A 116 -4.77 -6.75 6.57
C ALA A 116 -4.06 -7.13 5.27
N LEU A 117 -2.94 -7.87 5.38
CA LEU A 117 -2.23 -8.38 4.21
C LEU A 117 -3.15 -9.25 3.35
N ARG A 118 -3.85 -10.20 3.99
CA ARG A 118 -4.78 -11.08 3.31
C ARG A 118 -5.92 -10.34 2.64
N ALA A 119 -6.59 -9.45 3.35
CA ALA A 119 -7.66 -8.65 2.78
C ALA A 119 -7.18 -7.81 1.58
N GLY A 120 -5.96 -7.28 1.65
CA GLY A 120 -5.42 -6.47 0.56
C GLY A 120 -5.04 -7.27 -0.68
N TYR A 121 -4.32 -8.40 -0.56
CA TYR A 121 -4.03 -9.19 -1.76
C TYR A 121 -5.28 -9.87 -2.34
N VAL A 122 -6.25 -10.28 -1.50
CA VAL A 122 -7.56 -10.76 -1.98
C VAL A 122 -8.30 -9.66 -2.75
N CYS A 123 -8.29 -8.42 -2.26
CA CYS A 123 -8.86 -7.29 -3.01
C CYS A 123 -8.18 -7.10 -4.39
N LEU A 124 -6.86 -7.30 -4.49
CA LEU A 124 -6.16 -7.28 -5.78
C LEU A 124 -6.56 -8.46 -6.68
N HIS A 125 -6.76 -9.65 -6.10
CA HIS A 125 -7.23 -10.85 -6.82
C HIS A 125 -8.63 -10.62 -7.40
N ASP A 126 -9.57 -10.13 -6.60
CA ASP A 126 -10.94 -9.83 -7.04
C ASP A 126 -10.96 -8.82 -8.20
N ILE A 127 -10.10 -7.79 -8.12
CA ILE A 127 -9.91 -6.81 -9.19
C ILE A 127 -9.25 -7.45 -10.42
N ALA A 128 -8.29 -8.36 -10.24
CA ALA A 128 -7.64 -9.05 -11.34
C ALA A 128 -8.61 -9.96 -12.10
N ASP A 129 -9.47 -10.69 -11.37
CA ASP A 129 -10.48 -11.59 -11.93
C ASP A 129 -11.46 -10.83 -12.85
N ILE A 130 -12.04 -9.72 -12.37
CA ILE A 130 -12.97 -8.91 -13.20
C ILE A 130 -12.27 -8.22 -14.38
N ARG A 131 -10.94 -8.02 -14.28
CA ARG A 131 -10.12 -7.42 -15.35
C ARG A 131 -9.54 -8.47 -16.31
N GLY A 132 -9.70 -9.77 -16.04
CA GLY A 132 -9.09 -10.85 -16.81
C GLY A 132 -7.55 -10.81 -16.79
N ILE A 133 -6.96 -10.34 -15.70
CA ILE A 133 -5.49 -10.31 -15.53
C ILE A 133 -5.08 -11.64 -14.89
N PRO A 134 -4.24 -12.46 -15.54
CA PRO A 134 -3.76 -13.71 -14.95
C PRO A 134 -2.78 -13.42 -13.81
N TYR A 135 -2.87 -14.22 -12.74
CA TYR A 135 -1.96 -14.23 -11.59
C TYR A 135 -1.87 -15.64 -11.01
N ASP A 136 -0.84 -15.86 -10.19
CA ASP A 136 -0.74 -17.05 -9.35
C ASP A 136 -1.47 -16.79 -8.03
N ALA A 137 -2.48 -17.60 -7.73
CA ALA A 137 -3.32 -17.43 -6.54
C ALA A 137 -2.69 -17.99 -5.26
N ASP A 138 -1.66 -18.84 -5.39
CA ASP A 138 -0.94 -19.46 -4.27
C ASP A 138 0.56 -19.50 -4.56
N PRO A 139 1.22 -18.33 -4.73
CA PRO A 139 2.63 -18.28 -5.06
C PRO A 139 3.49 -18.83 -3.92
N HIS A 140 4.59 -19.49 -4.26
CA HIS A 140 5.51 -20.01 -3.26
C HIS A 140 6.27 -18.85 -2.59
N PRO A 141 6.51 -18.87 -1.27
CA PRO A 141 7.21 -17.77 -0.58
C PRO A 141 8.63 -17.46 -1.09
N GLU A 142 9.26 -18.41 -1.77
CA GLU A 142 10.60 -18.24 -2.38
C GLU A 142 10.55 -17.77 -3.84
N ASP A 143 9.37 -17.64 -4.42
CA ASP A 143 9.23 -17.13 -5.80
C ASP A 143 9.79 -15.70 -5.89
N PRO A 144 10.36 -15.34 -7.06
CA PRO A 144 11.05 -14.07 -7.20
C PRO A 144 10.08 -12.89 -7.17
N VAL A 145 10.48 -11.84 -6.44
CA VAL A 145 9.90 -10.50 -6.55
C VAL A 145 10.81 -9.60 -7.39
N ARG A 146 10.21 -8.63 -8.08
CA ARG A 146 10.89 -7.61 -8.88
C ARG A 146 11.60 -6.56 -8.03
N LEU A 147 11.10 -6.27 -6.82
CA LEU A 147 11.80 -5.37 -5.91
C LEU A 147 13.16 -5.96 -5.54
N GLY A 148 14.24 -5.22 -5.81
CA GLY A 148 15.60 -5.67 -5.53
C GLY A 148 15.99 -5.48 -4.07
N TYR A 149 16.97 -6.27 -3.61
CA TYR A 149 17.50 -6.17 -2.24
C TYR A 149 18.10 -4.78 -1.94
N THR A 150 18.74 -4.14 -2.93
CA THR A 150 19.26 -2.77 -2.77
C THR A 150 18.14 -1.75 -2.51
N ASP A 151 17.00 -1.87 -3.17
CA ASP A 151 15.86 -0.98 -2.93
C ASP A 151 15.21 -1.26 -1.57
N PHE A 152 15.19 -2.54 -1.15
CA PHE A 152 14.79 -2.94 0.19
C PHE A 152 15.67 -2.28 1.27
N LEU A 153 17.00 -2.34 1.12
CA LEU A 153 17.95 -1.70 2.04
C LEU A 153 17.71 -0.19 2.18
N ARG A 154 17.36 0.52 1.10
CA ARG A 154 16.99 1.95 1.20
C ARG A 154 15.74 2.17 2.08
N GLY A 155 14.77 1.26 2.02
CA GLY A 155 13.62 1.28 2.92
C GLY A 155 13.98 0.97 4.36
N VAL A 156 14.85 -0.01 4.59
CA VAL A 156 15.36 -0.34 5.93
C VAL A 156 16.08 0.86 6.54
N GLU A 157 16.92 1.54 5.76
CA GLU A 157 17.62 2.73 6.20
C GLU A 157 16.67 3.88 6.55
N GLN A 158 15.59 4.06 5.77
CA GLN A 158 14.54 5.02 6.11
C GLN A 158 13.92 4.71 7.49
N MET A 159 13.55 3.46 7.74
CA MET A 159 12.96 3.06 9.03
C MET A 159 13.96 3.25 10.18
N ARG A 160 15.22 2.87 9.97
CA ARG A 160 16.30 3.02 10.95
C ARG A 160 16.56 4.48 11.31
N THR A 161 16.57 5.37 10.32
CA THR A 161 16.79 6.82 10.50
C THR A 161 15.80 7.44 11.51
N TYR A 162 14.56 6.93 11.55
CA TYR A 162 13.52 7.42 12.45
C TYR A 162 13.28 6.51 13.66
N GLY A 163 14.22 5.60 13.96
CA GLY A 163 14.20 4.81 15.19
C GLY A 163 13.18 3.67 15.21
N TYR A 164 12.76 3.14 14.04
CA TYR A 164 11.90 1.97 14.02
C TYR A 164 12.61 0.75 14.63
N PRO A 165 12.01 0.04 15.61
CA PRO A 165 12.64 -1.10 16.26
C PRO A 165 12.67 -2.31 15.33
N MET A 166 13.82 -2.99 15.23
CA MET A 166 14.00 -4.15 14.35
C MET A 166 14.67 -5.29 15.15
N GLU A 167 13.99 -6.43 15.25
CA GLU A 167 14.52 -7.63 15.94
C GLU A 167 15.43 -8.47 15.03
N ARG A 168 15.25 -8.35 13.71
CA ARG A 168 16.07 -9.00 12.69
C ARG A 168 16.96 -8.00 11.96
N THR A 169 18.14 -8.47 11.54
CA THR A 169 18.96 -7.76 10.55
C THR A 169 18.25 -7.71 9.19
N ALA A 170 18.70 -6.82 8.28
CA ALA A 170 18.11 -6.69 6.95
C ALA A 170 18.24 -8.00 6.15
N GLU A 171 19.37 -8.68 6.27
CA GLU A 171 19.68 -9.96 5.63
C GLU A 171 18.72 -11.07 6.12
N GLN A 172 18.45 -11.13 7.43
CA GLN A 172 17.52 -12.09 8.02
C GLN A 172 16.06 -11.77 7.69
N ALA A 173 15.68 -10.49 7.63
CA ALA A 173 14.31 -10.06 7.34
C ALA A 173 13.95 -10.23 5.86
N TRP A 174 14.92 -10.13 4.95
CA TRP A 174 14.69 -10.19 3.50
C TRP A 174 13.88 -11.39 3.00
N PRO A 175 14.22 -12.66 3.30
CA PRO A 175 13.43 -13.80 2.84
C PRO A 175 11.99 -13.74 3.35
N HIS A 176 11.77 -13.30 4.60
CA HIS A 176 10.44 -13.15 5.17
C HIS A 176 9.63 -12.04 4.48
N PHE A 177 10.24 -10.88 4.21
CA PHE A 177 9.58 -9.80 3.51
C PHE A 177 9.21 -10.19 2.08
N ARG A 178 10.11 -10.86 1.35
CA ARG A 178 9.82 -11.40 0.01
C ARG A 178 8.66 -12.40 0.04
N GLY A 179 8.67 -13.32 1.00
CA GLY A 179 7.62 -14.33 1.14
C GLY A 179 6.23 -13.75 1.40
N TRP A 180 6.14 -12.55 1.98
CA TRP A 180 4.87 -11.81 2.02
C TRP A 180 4.59 -11.04 0.73
N ARG A 181 5.61 -10.35 0.20
CA ARG A 181 5.49 -9.45 -0.96
C ARG A 181 5.08 -10.16 -2.25
N VAL A 182 5.48 -11.42 -2.42
CA VAL A 182 5.14 -12.24 -3.60
C VAL A 182 3.63 -12.31 -3.85
N ASN A 183 2.81 -12.27 -2.78
CA ASN A 183 1.35 -12.37 -2.87
C ASN A 183 0.69 -11.17 -3.55
N TYR A 184 1.35 -10.00 -3.64
CA TYR A 184 0.70 -8.79 -4.13
C TYR A 184 1.51 -7.99 -5.15
N GLU A 185 2.83 -8.17 -5.25
CA GLU A 185 3.67 -7.28 -6.04
C GLU A 185 3.31 -7.29 -7.53
N THR A 186 3.18 -8.49 -8.13
CA THR A 186 2.92 -8.62 -9.57
C THR A 186 1.62 -7.92 -9.97
N LEU A 187 0.54 -8.15 -9.21
CA LEU A 187 -0.75 -7.52 -9.46
C LEU A 187 -0.74 -6.04 -9.15
N ALA A 188 -0.14 -5.62 -8.03
CA ALA A 188 -0.03 -4.20 -7.68
C ALA A 188 0.73 -3.42 -8.76
N TYR A 189 1.84 -3.96 -9.26
CA TYR A 189 2.62 -3.32 -10.33
C TYR A 189 1.85 -3.29 -11.65
N ARG A 190 1.20 -4.40 -12.01
CA ARG A 190 0.39 -4.48 -13.22
C ARG A 190 -0.75 -3.45 -13.21
N LEU A 191 -1.52 -3.40 -12.13
CA LEU A 191 -2.63 -2.47 -11.99
C LEU A 191 -2.13 -1.02 -11.94
N ALA A 192 -1.02 -0.75 -11.26
CA ALA A 192 -0.44 0.59 -11.19
C ALA A 192 0.06 1.08 -12.56
N GLN A 193 0.62 0.19 -13.37
CA GLN A 193 0.95 0.46 -14.76
C GLN A 193 -0.32 0.69 -15.61
N ASP A 194 -1.38 -0.11 -15.41
CA ASP A 194 -2.61 -0.02 -16.20
C ASP A 194 -3.39 1.29 -15.98
N ILE A 195 -3.45 1.77 -14.73
CA ILE A 195 -4.13 3.03 -14.39
C ILE A 195 -3.21 4.26 -14.47
N ASP A 196 -1.94 4.05 -14.84
CA ASP A 196 -0.87 5.05 -14.83
C ASP A 196 -0.85 5.84 -13.51
N ALA A 197 -0.77 5.08 -12.41
CA ALA A 197 -0.79 5.62 -11.04
C ALA A 197 0.42 6.54 -10.79
N VAL A 198 0.39 7.36 -9.74
CA VAL A 198 1.58 8.13 -9.33
C VAL A 198 2.77 7.17 -9.10
N PRO A 199 3.95 7.42 -9.69
CA PRO A 199 5.15 6.63 -9.39
C PRO A 199 5.63 6.90 -7.96
N ALA A 200 5.60 5.87 -7.13
CA ALA A 200 6.12 5.87 -5.75
C ALA A 200 7.26 4.84 -5.62
N PRO A 201 8.10 4.92 -4.57
CA PRO A 201 9.08 3.88 -4.32
C PRO A 201 8.37 2.53 -4.18
N TRP A 202 8.99 1.48 -4.72
CA TRP A 202 8.48 0.11 -4.66
C TRP A 202 7.10 -0.08 -5.31
N SER A 203 6.76 0.71 -6.32
CA SER A 203 5.47 0.61 -7.02
C SER A 203 5.57 0.16 -8.48
N GLY A 204 6.76 -0.25 -8.92
CA GLY A 204 6.99 -0.72 -10.28
C GLY A 204 6.94 0.39 -11.35
N PRO A 205 7.06 0.00 -12.63
CA PRO A 205 7.07 0.95 -13.75
C PRO A 205 5.68 1.54 -14.04
N ARG A 206 5.66 2.58 -14.88
CA ARG A 206 4.45 3.19 -15.44
C ARG A 206 4.49 3.18 -16.96
N ARG A 207 3.32 3.35 -17.59
CA ARG A 207 3.23 3.49 -19.05
C ARG A 207 3.90 4.79 -19.49
N THR A 208 3.67 5.86 -18.74
CA THR A 208 4.34 7.15 -18.92
C THR A 208 5.65 7.14 -18.12
N PRO A 209 6.83 7.36 -18.75
CA PRO A 209 8.08 7.43 -18.02
C PRO A 209 8.11 8.69 -17.15
N LEU A 210 7.87 8.50 -15.86
CA LEU A 210 7.88 9.54 -14.84
C LEU A 210 8.85 9.14 -13.75
N SER A 211 9.58 10.13 -13.21
CA SER A 211 10.50 9.89 -12.10
C SER A 211 9.75 9.44 -10.86
N VAL A 212 10.30 8.43 -10.17
CA VAL A 212 9.83 8.00 -8.85
C VAL A 212 9.90 9.18 -7.89
N ARG A 213 8.79 9.48 -7.23
CA ARG A 213 8.72 10.57 -6.24
C ARG A 213 8.94 10.01 -4.85
N SER A 214 9.96 10.48 -4.15
CA SER A 214 10.13 10.19 -2.73
C SER A 214 8.98 10.80 -1.92
N PRO A 215 8.52 10.16 -0.85
CA PRO A 215 7.48 10.73 0.00
C PRO A 215 7.93 12.06 0.59
N VAL A 216 7.11 13.10 0.43
CA VAL A 216 7.30 14.35 1.17
C VAL A 216 6.66 14.19 2.55
N THR A 217 7.48 14.24 3.61
CA THR A 217 7.02 14.19 4.99
C THR A 217 7.20 15.54 5.68
N PRO A 218 6.25 15.96 6.55
CA PRO A 218 6.44 17.16 7.36
C PRO A 218 7.72 17.06 8.21
N ILE A 219 8.58 18.08 8.12
CA ILE A 219 9.76 18.22 8.96
C ILE A 219 9.28 18.47 10.40
N ASP A 220 9.91 17.81 11.38
CA ASP A 220 9.67 18.10 12.79
C ASP A 220 10.16 19.53 13.10
N ARG A 221 9.23 20.46 13.33
CA ARG A 221 9.51 21.87 13.56
C ARG A 221 9.68 22.13 15.06
N ARG A 222 10.72 21.56 15.68
CA ARG A 222 11.10 21.92 17.04
C ARG A 222 11.87 23.25 17.02
N PRO A 223 11.58 24.22 17.91
CA PRO A 223 12.43 25.40 18.06
C PRO A 223 13.86 24.96 18.37
N THR A 224 14.84 25.48 17.64
CA THR A 224 16.24 25.37 18.06
C THR A 224 16.39 26.19 19.35
N GLY A 225 16.67 25.49 20.46
CA GLY A 225 16.99 26.13 21.73
C GLY A 225 18.25 26.98 21.66
#